data_AF-C2ERH1-F1
#
_entry.id   AF-C2ERH1-F1
#
_cell.length_a   1.000
_cell.length_b   1.000
_cell.length_c   1.000
_cell.angle_alpha   90.00
_cell.angle_beta   90.00
_cell.angle_gamma   90.00
#
_symmetry.space_group_name_H-M   'P 1'
#
loop_
_entity.id
_entity.type
_entity.pdbx_description
1 polymer ?
#
loop_
_entity_poly.entity_id
_entity_poly.type
_entity_poly.pdbx_seq_one_letter_code
_entity_poly.pdbx_strand_id
1 'polypeptide(L)'
;MTVNKFFKNVSVGAAALTLVLTLAGCGNSQSASSTKSSSANSSTQSSENDSTKAVRSANRSIRNNNFQAAYDNLNNTSNRSNEANNLKDDLQNYLTAKRAYDNGDYQTASNSLKPLKSTSTAMRDAYTTLQSKINKKQNAKATSSSSSQRIANQQASDKTSDSVVEAFANKMGFTGEKGYSIIPTSANGSVYKLEVRQNNSDNTVSNMIGIYQYNSQTGAVTKLQ
;
A
#
# COMPACT_ATOMS: atom_id res chain seq x y z
N MET A 1 -0.78 45.90 -6.24
CA MET A 1 -2.15 45.36 -6.27
C MET A 1 -2.57 45.30 -7.73
N THR A 2 -2.72 44.09 -8.28
CA THR A 2 -3.14 43.89 -9.67
C THR A 2 -4.22 42.82 -9.65
N VAL A 3 -5.46 43.24 -9.92
CA VAL A 3 -6.63 42.38 -10.10
C VAL A 3 -6.84 42.15 -11.59
N ASN A 4 -7.09 40.90 -12.00
CA ASN A 4 -7.82 40.48 -13.21
C ASN A 4 -7.80 38.94 -13.27
N LYS A 5 -8.78 38.19 -13.77
CA LYS A 5 -10.22 38.32 -14.06
C LYS A 5 -10.71 36.87 -14.27
N PHE A 6 -11.98 36.62 -13.97
CA PHE A 6 -12.68 35.34 -14.12
C PHE A 6 -12.71 34.83 -15.56
N PHE A 7 -12.54 33.51 -15.75
CA PHE A 7 -13.10 32.78 -16.88
C PHE A 7 -13.91 31.59 -16.38
N LYS A 8 -15.23 31.70 -16.53
CA LYS A 8 -16.19 30.59 -16.59
C LYS A 8 -16.06 29.94 -17.97
N ASN A 9 -16.12 28.62 -18.06
CA ASN A 9 -16.66 27.92 -19.22
C ASN A 9 -17.46 26.69 -18.75
N VAL A 10 -18.72 26.67 -19.17
CA VAL A 10 -19.72 25.62 -18.98
C VAL A 10 -19.54 24.58 -20.09
N SER A 11 -19.71 23.30 -19.78
CA SER A 11 -19.97 22.28 -20.80
C SER A 11 -20.98 21.28 -20.25
N VAL A 12 -22.21 21.44 -20.74
CA VAL A 12 -23.32 20.50 -20.63
C VAL A 12 -23.10 19.42 -21.69
N GLY A 13 -23.28 18.15 -21.33
CA GLY A 13 -23.30 17.05 -22.29
C GLY A 13 -23.92 15.80 -21.67
N ALA A 14 -25.19 15.57 -22.00
CA ALA A 14 -26.00 14.43 -21.58
C ALA A 14 -26.13 13.37 -22.70
N ALA A 15 -26.59 12.18 -22.29
CA ALA A 15 -27.04 11.02 -23.08
C ALA A 15 -25.94 10.06 -23.58
N ALA A 16 -26.12 8.73 -23.66
CA ALA A 16 -27.34 7.92 -23.64
C ALA A 16 -27.07 6.50 -23.07
N LEU A 17 -28.12 5.88 -22.53
CA LEU A 17 -28.19 4.47 -22.15
C LEU A 17 -28.36 3.59 -23.40
N THR A 18 -27.54 2.55 -23.55
CA THR A 18 -27.80 1.45 -24.48
C THR A 18 -27.74 0.12 -23.73
N LEU A 19 -28.93 -0.43 -23.45
CA LEU A 19 -29.15 -1.82 -23.08
C LEU A 19 -29.19 -2.65 -24.36
N VAL A 20 -28.36 -3.69 -24.44
CA VAL A 20 -28.53 -4.75 -25.45
C VAL A 20 -28.79 -6.06 -24.70
N LEU A 21 -30.05 -6.51 -24.76
CA LEU A 21 -30.43 -7.90 -24.50
C LEU A 21 -30.24 -8.68 -25.81
N THR A 22 -29.44 -9.75 -25.78
CA THR A 22 -29.59 -10.84 -26.76
C THR A 22 -29.90 -12.14 -26.01
N LEU A 23 -31.13 -12.58 -26.26
CA LEU A 23 -31.75 -13.83 -25.87
C LEU A 23 -31.49 -14.88 -26.98
N ALA A 24 -31.56 -16.16 -26.60
CA ALA A 24 -31.86 -17.36 -27.42
C ALA A 24 -30.74 -18.41 -27.56
N GLY A 25 -31.10 -19.64 -27.15
CA GLY A 25 -30.41 -20.87 -27.53
C GLY A 25 -30.73 -22.07 -26.62
N CYS A 26 -31.98 -22.55 -26.59
CA CYS A 26 -32.32 -23.89 -26.13
C CYS A 26 -32.65 -24.78 -27.33
N GLY A 27 -32.11 -26.00 -27.36
CA GLY A 27 -32.66 -27.17 -28.05
C GLY A 27 -32.01 -27.56 -29.39
N ASN A 28 -31.32 -28.71 -29.41
CA ASN A 28 -31.55 -29.73 -30.45
C ASN A 28 -31.02 -31.11 -30.00
N SER A 29 -31.84 -32.14 -30.22
CA SER A 29 -31.55 -33.54 -29.94
C SER A 29 -31.08 -34.28 -31.21
N GLN A 30 -30.20 -35.26 -31.00
CA GLN A 30 -30.04 -36.51 -31.76
C GLN A 30 -29.02 -36.59 -32.94
N SER A 31 -27.88 -37.19 -32.58
CA SER A 31 -27.12 -38.29 -33.21
C SER A 31 -26.74 -38.27 -34.70
N ALA A 32 -25.44 -38.15 -34.95
CA ALA A 32 -24.73 -38.93 -35.98
C ALA A 32 -23.35 -39.34 -35.43
N SER A 33 -23.07 -40.64 -35.45
CA SER A 33 -21.83 -41.25 -34.98
C SER A 33 -20.70 -41.09 -36.00
N SER A 34 -19.56 -40.55 -35.57
CA SER A 34 -18.27 -40.82 -36.20
C SER A 34 -17.18 -40.80 -35.13
N THR A 35 -16.59 -41.96 -34.91
CA THR A 35 -15.47 -42.26 -34.03
C THR A 35 -14.25 -41.42 -34.39
N LYS A 36 -13.91 -40.45 -33.53
CA LYS A 36 -12.53 -39.96 -33.36
C LYS A 36 -12.25 -39.80 -31.88
N SER A 37 -11.20 -40.50 -31.46
CA SER A 37 -10.55 -40.51 -30.14
C SER A 37 -10.71 -39.21 -29.35
N SER A 38 -11.61 -39.21 -28.38
CA SER A 38 -11.60 -38.26 -27.27
C SER A 38 -10.73 -38.84 -26.16
N SER A 39 -9.58 -38.21 -25.91
CA SER A 39 -8.91 -38.30 -24.63
C SER A 39 -9.94 -37.98 -23.54
N ALA A 40 -10.34 -39.00 -22.80
CA ALA A 40 -11.19 -38.86 -21.63
C ALA A 40 -10.40 -38.09 -20.57
N ASN A 41 -10.44 -36.76 -20.65
CA ASN A 41 -10.09 -35.93 -19.50
C ASN A 41 -11.27 -36.06 -18.53
N SER A 42 -11.15 -37.01 -17.61
CA SER A 42 -12.00 -37.14 -16.44
C SER A 42 -11.88 -35.87 -15.60
N SER A 43 -12.62 -34.82 -15.95
CA SER A 43 -12.93 -33.76 -15.00
C SER A 43 -13.87 -34.39 -13.99
N THR A 44 -13.30 -34.96 -12.93
CA THR A 44 -13.94 -35.09 -11.63
C THR A 44 -14.37 -33.70 -11.20
N GLN A 45 -15.53 -33.27 -11.69
CA GLN A 45 -16.18 -32.04 -11.29
C GLN A 45 -16.76 -32.33 -9.91
N SER A 46 -15.87 -32.37 -8.92
CA SER A 46 -16.21 -32.36 -7.51
C SER A 46 -17.22 -31.23 -7.34
N SER A 47 -18.40 -31.53 -6.80
CA SER A 47 -19.40 -30.50 -6.50
C SER A 47 -18.79 -29.56 -5.47
N GLU A 48 -18.13 -28.50 -5.95
CA GLU A 48 -17.49 -27.51 -5.09
C GLU A 48 -18.60 -26.76 -4.37
N ASN A 49 -18.63 -26.90 -3.04
CA ASN A 49 -19.55 -26.18 -2.18
C ASN A 49 -19.43 -24.67 -2.44
N ASP A 50 -20.57 -23.97 -2.41
CA ASP A 50 -20.71 -22.54 -2.70
C ASP A 50 -19.71 -21.67 -1.94
N SER A 51 -19.35 -22.05 -0.70
CA SER A 51 -18.27 -21.41 0.07
C SER A 51 -16.93 -21.39 -0.66
N THR A 52 -16.52 -22.53 -1.22
CA THR A 52 -15.23 -22.68 -1.92
C THR A 52 -15.22 -21.91 -3.24
N LYS A 53 -16.39 -21.81 -3.91
CA LYS A 53 -16.55 -20.95 -5.10
C LYS A 53 -16.47 -19.47 -4.73
N ALA A 54 -17.12 -19.06 -3.64
CA ALA A 54 -17.11 -17.69 -3.14
C ALA A 54 -15.70 -17.21 -2.78
N VAL A 55 -14.92 -18.02 -2.04
CA VAL A 55 -13.52 -17.71 -1.72
C VAL A 55 -12.67 -17.55 -2.97
N ARG A 56 -12.79 -18.44 -3.96
CA ARG A 56 -12.04 -18.34 -5.22
C ARG A 56 -12.46 -17.12 -6.04
N SER A 57 -13.76 -16.81 -6.10
CA SER A 57 -14.28 -15.61 -6.76
C SER A 57 -13.75 -14.32 -6.10
N ALA A 58 -13.77 -14.28 -4.76
CA ALA A 58 -13.22 -13.16 -3.99
C ALA A 58 -11.72 -12.98 -4.26
N ASN A 59 -10.93 -14.07 -4.25
CA ASN A 59 -9.50 -14.03 -4.57
C ASN A 59 -9.20 -13.54 -6.00
N ARG A 60 -10.08 -13.81 -6.99
CA ARG A 60 -9.96 -13.21 -8.33
C ARG A 60 -10.27 -11.71 -8.30
N SER A 61 -11.34 -11.32 -7.59
CA SER A 61 -11.74 -9.93 -7.46
C SER A 61 -10.66 -9.09 -6.78
N ILE A 62 -10.03 -9.62 -5.73
CA ILE A 62 -8.88 -8.99 -5.04
C ILE A 62 -7.70 -8.76 -5.99
N ARG A 63 -7.32 -9.78 -6.78
CA ARG A 63 -6.24 -9.65 -7.78
C ARG A 63 -6.53 -8.59 -8.84
N ASN A 64 -7.81 -8.38 -9.14
CA ASN A 64 -8.28 -7.34 -10.05
C ASN A 64 -8.50 -5.98 -9.33
N ASN A 65 -8.02 -5.81 -8.11
CA ASN A 65 -8.21 -4.64 -7.24
C ASN A 65 -9.68 -4.27 -6.96
N ASN A 66 -10.61 -5.21 -7.16
CA ASN A 66 -12.03 -5.04 -6.88
C ASN A 66 -12.39 -5.61 -5.50
N PHE A 67 -11.93 -4.93 -4.45
CA PHE A 67 -12.09 -5.35 -3.06
C PHE A 67 -13.54 -5.31 -2.57
N GLN A 68 -14.35 -4.38 -3.09
CA GLN A 68 -15.76 -4.27 -2.73
C GLN A 68 -16.55 -5.47 -3.28
N ALA A 69 -16.39 -5.81 -4.56
CA ALA A 69 -17.02 -6.99 -5.12
C ALA A 69 -16.53 -8.29 -4.44
N ALA A 70 -15.27 -8.35 -4.01
CA ALA A 70 -14.78 -9.48 -3.22
C ALA A 70 -15.54 -9.61 -1.88
N TYR A 71 -15.75 -8.50 -1.19
CA TYR A 71 -16.50 -8.45 0.07
C TYR A 71 -17.96 -8.83 -0.14
N ASP A 72 -18.63 -8.24 -1.13
CA ASP A 72 -20.05 -8.47 -1.42
C ASP A 72 -20.31 -9.94 -1.80
N ASN A 73 -19.47 -10.52 -2.66
CA ASN A 73 -19.54 -11.93 -3.04
C ASN A 73 -19.46 -12.86 -1.82
N LEU A 74 -18.55 -12.57 -0.90
CA LEU A 74 -18.47 -13.34 0.34
C LEU A 74 -19.71 -13.09 1.19
N ASN A 75 -20.11 -11.84 1.41
CA ASN A 75 -21.21 -11.46 2.30
C ASN A 75 -22.55 -12.08 1.88
N ASN A 76 -22.77 -12.24 0.58
CA ASN A 76 -23.99 -12.85 0.02
C ASN A 76 -23.97 -14.38 -0.01
N THR A 77 -22.86 -15.02 0.40
CA THR A 77 -22.76 -16.48 0.43
C THR A 77 -23.33 -17.03 1.74
N SER A 78 -24.30 -17.95 1.67
CA SER A 78 -24.81 -18.68 2.83
C SER A 78 -23.91 -19.86 3.21
N ASN A 79 -23.96 -20.31 4.47
CA ASN A 79 -23.19 -21.48 4.97
C ASN A 79 -21.67 -21.38 4.74
N ARG A 80 -21.11 -20.24 5.12
CA ARG A 80 -19.71 -19.89 4.90
C ARG A 80 -18.75 -20.75 5.72
N SER A 81 -17.70 -21.22 5.07
CA SER A 81 -16.55 -21.81 5.75
C SER A 81 -15.80 -20.78 6.62
N ASN A 82 -14.98 -21.27 7.56
CA ASN A 82 -14.12 -20.42 8.38
C ASN A 82 -13.18 -19.55 7.52
N GLU A 83 -12.64 -20.10 6.43
CA GLU A 83 -11.82 -19.34 5.49
C GLU A 83 -12.61 -18.19 4.83
N ALA A 84 -13.87 -18.42 4.43
CA ALA A 84 -14.71 -17.36 3.89
C ALA A 84 -15.02 -16.27 4.94
N ASN A 85 -15.20 -16.66 6.21
CA ASN A 85 -15.34 -15.76 7.36
C ASN A 85 -14.10 -14.91 7.60
N ASN A 86 -12.94 -15.55 7.71
CA ASN A 86 -11.68 -14.86 7.88
C ASN A 86 -11.40 -13.91 6.71
N LEU A 87 -11.63 -14.33 5.47
CA LEU A 87 -11.39 -13.50 4.28
C LEU A 87 -12.31 -12.28 4.22
N LYS A 88 -13.58 -12.41 4.65
CA LYS A 88 -14.49 -11.27 4.75
C LYS A 88 -14.02 -10.28 5.81
N ASP A 89 -13.63 -10.76 6.98
CA ASP A 89 -13.16 -9.90 8.08
C ASP A 89 -11.87 -9.16 7.66
N ASP A 90 -10.95 -9.87 7.01
CA ASP A 90 -9.72 -9.29 6.45
C ASP A 90 -10.04 -8.20 5.40
N LEU A 91 -11.01 -8.46 4.52
CA LEU A 91 -11.47 -7.49 3.52
C LEU A 91 -12.12 -6.25 4.17
N GLN A 92 -12.89 -6.42 5.24
CA GLN A 92 -13.51 -5.30 5.96
C GLN A 92 -12.45 -4.38 6.59
N ASN A 93 -11.46 -4.99 7.25
CA ASN A 93 -10.32 -4.28 7.82
C ASN A 93 -9.52 -3.55 6.72
N TYR A 94 -9.24 -4.25 5.61
CA TYR A 94 -8.55 -3.70 4.45
C TYR A 94 -9.30 -2.52 3.83
N LEU A 95 -10.61 -2.64 3.58
CA LEU A 95 -11.43 -1.57 2.99
C LEU A 95 -11.47 -0.32 3.89
N THR A 96 -11.53 -0.53 5.21
CA THR A 96 -11.48 0.57 6.18
C THR A 96 -10.13 1.26 6.18
N ALA A 97 -9.04 0.47 6.20
CA ALA A 97 -7.69 0.99 6.10
C ALA A 97 -7.44 1.72 4.78
N LYS A 98 -7.94 1.18 3.67
CA LYS A 98 -7.82 1.77 2.33
C LYS A 98 -8.56 3.10 2.24
N ARG A 99 -9.80 3.19 2.75
CA ARG A 99 -10.53 4.47 2.82
C ARG A 99 -9.78 5.51 3.66
N ALA A 100 -9.26 5.12 4.82
CA ALA A 100 -8.48 6.02 5.65
C ALA A 100 -7.19 6.49 4.93
N TYR A 101 -6.51 5.59 4.22
CA TYR A 101 -5.35 5.92 3.40
C TYR A 101 -5.70 6.91 2.28
N ASP A 102 -6.78 6.64 1.53
CA ASP A 102 -7.24 7.49 0.43
C ASP A 102 -7.68 8.88 0.95
N ASN A 103 -8.19 8.96 2.18
CA ASN A 103 -8.53 10.20 2.88
C ASN A 103 -7.32 10.91 3.53
N GLY A 104 -6.11 10.36 3.42
CA GLY A 104 -4.89 10.92 4.02
C GLY A 104 -4.75 10.69 5.53
N ASP A 105 -5.67 9.96 6.16
CA ASP A 105 -5.59 9.56 7.57
C ASP A 105 -4.78 8.27 7.71
N TYR A 106 -3.46 8.40 7.55
CA TYR A 106 -2.56 7.26 7.55
C TYR A 106 -2.45 6.57 8.93
N GLN A 107 -2.75 7.28 10.03
CA GLN A 107 -2.76 6.69 11.37
C GLN A 107 -3.97 5.77 11.56
N THR A 108 -5.15 6.24 11.18
CA THR A 108 -6.35 5.38 11.16
C THR A 108 -6.19 4.24 10.16
N ALA A 109 -5.54 4.48 9.02
CA ALA A 109 -5.23 3.44 8.04
C ALA A 109 -4.39 2.32 8.65
N SER A 110 -3.29 2.68 9.34
CA SER A 110 -2.42 1.71 10.02
C SER A 110 -3.17 0.95 11.12
N ASN A 111 -3.97 1.64 11.94
CA ASN A 111 -4.70 1.02 13.05
C ASN A 111 -5.83 0.08 12.58
N SER A 112 -6.36 0.34 11.39
CA SER A 112 -7.43 -0.45 10.77
C SER A 112 -6.88 -1.67 10.01
N LEU A 113 -5.59 -1.66 9.64
CA LEU A 113 -4.94 -2.78 8.97
C LEU A 113 -4.57 -3.86 10.00
N LYS A 114 -5.55 -4.70 10.37
CA LYS A 114 -5.37 -5.78 11.35
C LYS A 114 -4.62 -6.98 10.74
N PRO A 115 -3.92 -7.79 11.56
CA PRO A 115 -3.29 -9.03 11.11
C PRO A 115 -4.30 -9.92 10.37
N LEU A 116 -3.87 -10.47 9.23
CA LEU A 116 -4.71 -11.32 8.39
C LEU A 116 -5.05 -12.64 9.11
N LYS A 117 -6.29 -13.06 8.97
CA LYS A 117 -6.79 -14.35 9.48
C LYS A 117 -7.00 -15.39 8.37
N SER A 118 -7.17 -14.95 7.14
CA SER A 118 -7.39 -15.80 5.97
C SER A 118 -6.07 -16.33 5.41
N THR A 119 -6.16 -17.45 4.69
CA THR A 119 -5.01 -18.04 3.98
C THR A 119 -4.88 -17.51 2.55
N SER A 120 -5.75 -16.58 2.15
CA SER A 120 -5.74 -15.90 0.85
C SER A 120 -4.38 -15.25 0.54
N THR A 121 -3.70 -15.77 -0.48
CA THR A 121 -2.48 -15.16 -1.01
C THR A 121 -2.75 -13.78 -1.61
N ALA A 122 -3.89 -13.62 -2.30
CA ALA A 122 -4.28 -12.35 -2.90
C ALA A 122 -4.48 -11.24 -1.85
N MET A 123 -5.12 -11.55 -0.71
CA MET A 123 -5.23 -10.56 0.38
C MET A 123 -3.88 -10.28 1.03
N ARG A 124 -3.02 -11.28 1.17
CA ARG A 124 -1.68 -11.07 1.70
C ARG A 124 -0.89 -10.08 0.83
N ASP A 125 -0.94 -10.22 -0.49
CA ASP A 125 -0.26 -9.31 -1.41
C ASP A 125 -0.86 -7.90 -1.40
N ALA A 126 -2.18 -7.79 -1.32
CA ALA A 126 -2.87 -6.50 -1.20
C ALA A 126 -2.54 -5.81 0.14
N TYR A 127 -2.52 -6.57 1.23
CA TYR A 127 -2.19 -6.12 2.58
C TYR A 127 -0.76 -5.56 2.62
N THR A 128 0.22 -6.33 2.16
CA THR A 128 1.64 -5.89 2.17
C THR A 128 1.81 -4.62 1.36
N THR A 129 1.17 -4.54 0.19
CA THR A 129 1.18 -3.34 -0.66
C THR A 129 0.60 -2.13 0.07
N LEU A 130 -0.56 -2.27 0.73
CA LEU A 130 -1.18 -1.16 1.45
C LEU A 130 -0.39 -0.76 2.70
N GLN A 131 0.15 -1.73 3.44
CA GLN A 131 1.03 -1.48 4.59
C GLN A 131 2.26 -0.68 4.17
N SER A 132 2.95 -1.07 3.09
CA SER A 132 4.11 -0.33 2.58
C SER A 132 3.74 1.11 2.18
N LYS A 133 2.58 1.30 1.54
CA LYS A 133 2.07 2.62 1.18
C LYS A 133 1.76 3.48 2.41
N ILE A 134 1.12 2.92 3.43
CA ILE A 134 0.83 3.58 4.71
C ILE A 134 2.15 3.99 5.37
N ASN A 135 3.10 3.08 5.53
CA ASN A 135 4.40 3.36 6.16
C ASN A 135 5.15 4.48 5.43
N LYS A 136 5.17 4.46 4.09
CA LYS A 136 5.81 5.52 3.28
C LYS A 136 5.19 6.89 3.54
N LYS A 137 3.86 6.95 3.71
CA LYS A 137 3.13 8.20 3.95
C LYS A 137 3.15 8.64 5.41
N GLN A 138 3.18 7.72 6.36
CA GLN A 138 3.36 8.03 7.78
C GLN A 138 4.75 8.59 8.06
N ASN A 139 5.80 8.03 7.45
CA ASN A 139 7.15 8.60 7.53
C ASN A 139 7.23 10.00 6.89
N ALA A 140 6.45 10.24 5.83
CA ALA A 140 6.31 11.58 5.26
C ALA A 140 5.50 12.55 6.14
N LYS A 141 4.56 12.06 6.98
CA LYS A 141 3.68 12.87 7.85
C LYS A 141 4.23 13.08 9.28
N ALA A 142 5.06 12.19 9.81
CA ALA A 142 5.82 12.41 11.06
C ALA A 142 6.79 13.61 10.93
N THR A 143 7.23 13.84 9.70
CA THR A 143 7.78 15.10 9.26
C THR A 143 6.58 16.01 8.92
N SER A 144 5.82 16.62 9.85
CA SER A 144 4.84 17.72 9.55
C SER A 144 4.62 18.85 10.59
N SER A 145 5.24 18.80 11.77
CA SER A 145 5.04 19.81 12.82
C SER A 145 6.31 20.63 13.13
N SER A 146 6.69 21.55 12.24
CA SER A 146 7.56 22.73 12.52
C SER A 146 7.90 23.45 11.20
N SER A 147 7.03 24.38 10.80
CA SER A 147 7.07 25.04 9.47
C SER A 147 8.33 25.85 9.17
N SER A 148 9.07 26.35 10.17
CA SER A 148 10.30 27.11 9.94
C SER A 148 11.58 26.26 9.84
N GLN A 149 11.65 25.13 10.55
CA GLN A 149 12.82 24.23 10.53
C GLN A 149 12.82 23.31 9.29
N ARG A 150 11.66 23.18 8.63
CA ARG A 150 11.41 22.29 7.49
C ARG A 150 11.95 22.76 6.17
N ILE A 151 11.89 24.06 5.91
CA ILE A 151 12.52 24.63 4.72
C ILE A 151 14.04 24.47 4.81
N ALA A 152 14.63 24.63 6.00
CA ALA A 152 16.05 24.43 6.24
C ALA A 152 16.47 22.95 6.11
N ASN A 153 15.72 22.02 6.71
CA ASN A 153 16.04 20.60 6.64
C ASN A 153 15.78 20.00 5.25
N GLN A 154 14.73 20.41 4.53
CA GLN A 154 14.52 19.96 3.15
C GLN A 154 15.64 20.47 2.24
N GLN A 155 16.02 21.75 2.34
CA GLN A 155 17.18 22.28 1.60
C GLN A 155 18.49 21.60 1.99
N ALA A 156 18.65 21.19 3.26
CA ALA A 156 19.81 20.44 3.72
C ALA A 156 19.82 19.02 3.14
N SER A 157 18.67 18.35 3.10
CA SER A 157 18.51 17.05 2.45
C SER A 157 18.80 17.13 0.96
N ASP A 158 18.26 18.14 0.25
CA ASP A 158 18.49 18.32 -1.19
C ASP A 158 19.97 18.58 -1.52
N LYS A 159 20.74 19.13 -0.58
CA LYS A 159 22.19 19.38 -0.68
C LYS A 159 23.06 18.24 -0.17
N THR A 160 22.48 17.23 0.48
CA THR A 160 23.22 16.11 1.06
C THR A 160 22.95 14.87 0.24
N SER A 161 23.94 14.40 -0.51
CA SER A 161 23.79 13.18 -1.30
C SER A 161 23.71 11.94 -0.40
N ASP A 162 23.00 10.92 -0.88
CA ASP A 162 22.86 9.63 -0.17
C ASP A 162 24.23 9.02 0.18
N SER A 163 25.23 9.20 -0.69
CA SER A 163 26.61 8.76 -0.46
C SER A 163 27.28 9.38 0.78
N VAL A 164 26.96 10.64 1.11
CA VAL A 164 27.48 11.32 2.31
C VAL A 164 26.82 10.73 3.55
N VAL A 165 25.51 10.47 3.48
CA VAL A 165 24.75 9.84 4.57
C VAL A 165 25.26 8.43 4.84
N GLU A 166 25.49 7.63 3.80
CA GLU A 166 26.05 6.28 3.90
C GLU A 166 27.48 6.28 4.46
N ALA A 167 28.35 7.17 3.98
CA ALA A 167 29.71 7.28 4.49
C ALA A 167 29.74 7.62 5.99
N PHE A 168 28.89 8.55 6.42
CA PHE A 168 28.70 8.87 7.83
C PHE A 168 28.14 7.68 8.62
N ALA A 169 27.09 7.02 8.12
CA ALA A 169 26.45 5.89 8.77
C ALA A 169 27.44 4.74 9.02
N ASN A 170 28.25 4.41 8.01
CA ASN A 170 29.28 3.39 8.09
C ASN A 170 30.39 3.77 9.07
N LYS A 171 30.82 5.04 9.08
CA LYS A 171 31.86 5.54 10.00
C LYS A 171 31.41 5.46 11.47
N MET A 172 30.14 5.72 11.73
CA MET A 172 29.58 5.79 13.08
C MET A 172 28.88 4.51 13.54
N GLY A 173 28.71 3.53 12.65
CA GLY A 173 27.99 2.28 12.95
C GLY A 173 26.46 2.43 12.99
N PHE A 174 25.90 3.49 12.38
CA PHE A 174 24.45 3.71 12.27
C PHE A 174 23.85 3.01 11.05
N THR A 175 24.10 1.71 10.91
CA THR A 175 23.70 0.92 9.73
C THR A 175 22.33 0.24 9.87
N GLY A 176 21.75 -0.12 8.71
CA GLY A 176 20.32 -0.37 8.50
C GLY A 176 19.64 -1.53 9.24
N GLU A 177 20.37 -2.40 9.93
CA GLU A 177 19.73 -3.48 10.74
C GLU A 177 19.17 -2.98 12.08
N LYS A 178 19.66 -1.84 12.56
CA LYS A 178 19.41 -1.33 13.91
C LYS A 178 18.28 -0.29 13.99
N GLY A 179 17.60 -0.04 12.86
CA GLY A 179 16.47 0.89 12.78
C GLY A 179 16.85 2.36 12.94
N TYR A 180 18.00 2.78 12.43
CA TYR A 180 18.43 4.17 12.51
C TYR A 180 17.85 5.03 11.38
N SER A 181 17.53 6.28 11.72
CA SER A 181 17.17 7.33 10.77
C SER A 181 18.19 8.46 10.87
N ILE A 182 18.73 8.89 9.73
CA ILE A 182 19.73 9.95 9.65
C ILE A 182 19.12 11.08 8.84
N ILE A 183 18.95 12.24 9.47
CA ILE A 183 18.26 13.39 8.91
C ILE A 183 19.27 14.53 8.75
N PRO A 184 19.58 14.94 7.50
CA PRO A 184 20.33 16.16 7.26
C PRO A 184 19.58 17.38 7.78
N THR A 185 20.24 18.20 8.58
CA THR A 185 19.68 19.43 9.15
C THR A 185 20.38 20.69 8.64
N SER A 186 21.63 20.58 8.17
CA SER A 186 22.31 21.63 7.41
C SER A 186 23.45 21.05 6.56
N ALA A 187 23.75 21.68 5.43
CA ALA A 187 24.93 21.40 4.62
C ALA A 187 25.65 22.71 4.25
N ASN A 188 26.96 22.79 4.50
CA ASN A 188 27.81 23.91 4.12
C ASN A 188 29.14 23.39 3.57
N GLY A 189 29.27 23.41 2.24
CA GLY A 189 30.40 22.79 1.55
C GLY A 189 30.53 21.31 1.92
N SER A 190 31.68 20.93 2.46
CA SER A 190 31.98 19.55 2.86
C SER A 190 31.48 19.17 4.25
N VAL A 191 30.88 20.11 4.99
CA VAL A 191 30.48 19.96 6.39
C VAL A 191 28.96 19.85 6.51
N TYR A 192 28.49 18.75 7.10
CA TYR A 192 27.08 18.38 7.22
C TYR A 192 26.70 18.29 8.69
N LYS A 193 25.52 18.79 9.07
CA LYS A 193 24.90 18.48 10.36
C LYS A 193 23.84 17.41 10.16
N LEU A 194 23.98 16.32 10.88
CA LEU A 194 23.17 15.11 10.75
C LEU A 194 22.55 14.80 12.11
N GLU A 195 21.23 14.74 12.16
CA GLU A 195 20.51 14.26 13.33
C GLU A 195 20.29 12.75 13.19
N VAL A 196 20.67 11.99 14.21
CA VAL A 196 20.52 10.53 14.22
C VAL A 196 19.45 10.18 15.23
N ARG A 197 18.50 9.36 14.80
CA ARG A 197 17.45 8.81 15.65
C ARG A 197 17.44 7.29 15.56
N GLN A 198 17.05 6.64 16.66
CA GLN A 198 16.79 5.21 16.72
C GLN A 198 15.29 4.99 16.77
N ASN A 199 14.78 4.23 15.82
CA ASN A 199 13.40 3.78 15.86
C ASN A 199 13.24 2.65 16.88
N ASN A 200 12.10 2.64 17.57
CA ASN A 200 11.67 1.46 18.32
C ASN A 200 11.38 0.29 17.38
N SER A 201 11.27 -0.92 17.94
CA SER A 201 11.04 -2.16 17.18
C SER A 201 9.78 -2.16 16.32
N ASP A 202 8.81 -1.32 16.65
CA ASP A 202 7.55 -1.12 15.92
C ASP A 202 7.60 0.08 14.94
N ASN A 203 8.72 0.81 14.87
CA ASN A 203 8.93 2.03 14.09
C ASN A 203 7.91 3.16 14.35
N THR A 204 7.21 3.16 15.49
CA THR A 204 6.16 4.16 15.78
C THR A 204 6.69 5.39 16.51
N VAL A 205 7.77 5.21 17.28
CA VAL A 205 8.43 6.26 18.07
C VAL A 205 9.92 6.19 17.81
N SER A 206 10.54 7.36 17.56
CA SER A 206 11.96 7.48 17.24
C SER A 206 12.65 8.36 18.29
N ASN A 207 13.64 7.79 18.97
CA ASN A 207 14.41 8.44 20.01
C ASN A 207 15.65 9.10 19.41
N MET A 208 15.90 10.38 19.72
CA MET A 208 17.10 11.08 19.25
C MET A 208 18.34 10.51 19.96
N ILE A 209 19.33 10.05 19.17
CA ILE A 209 20.62 9.56 19.66
C ILE A 209 21.61 10.71 19.81
N GLY A 210 21.55 11.64 18.86
CA GLY A 210 22.37 12.84 18.89
C GLY A 210 22.38 13.61 17.58
N ILE A 211 23.02 14.78 17.63
CA ILE A 211 23.28 15.63 16.47
C ILE A 211 24.78 15.62 16.22
N TYR A 212 25.18 15.33 15.00
CA TYR A 212 26.57 15.21 14.59
C TYR A 212 26.92 16.23 13.54
N GLN A 213 28.16 16.68 13.55
CA GLN A 213 28.80 17.34 12.43
C GLN A 213 29.73 16.33 11.73
N TYR A 214 29.61 16.22 10.41
CA TYR A 214 30.41 15.32 9.59
C TYR A 214 31.08 16.10 8.46
N ASN A 215 32.40 15.93 8.31
CA ASN A 215 33.14 16.45 7.16
C ASN A 215 33.41 15.32 6.16
N SER A 216 32.78 15.38 4.99
CA SER A 216 32.89 14.37 3.93
C SER A 216 34.29 14.27 3.30
N GLN A 217 35.11 15.32 3.35
CA GLN A 217 36.47 15.32 2.79
C GLN A 217 37.48 14.66 3.74
N THR A 218 37.36 14.92 5.04
CA THR A 218 38.32 14.42 6.04
C THR A 218 37.81 13.18 6.78
N GLY A 219 36.52 12.89 6.69
CA GLY A 219 35.87 11.84 7.47
C GLY A 219 35.73 12.16 8.97
N ALA A 220 36.02 13.41 9.39
CA ALA A 220 35.93 13.83 10.78
C ALA A 220 34.47 13.91 11.24
N VAL A 221 34.20 13.40 12.44
CA VAL A 221 32.87 13.44 13.07
C VAL A 221 32.98 14.09 14.44
N THR A 222 32.05 14.99 14.76
CA THR A 222 31.92 15.61 16.09
C THR A 222 30.49 15.50 16.55
N LYS A 223 30.26 14.96 17.76
CA LYS A 223 28.94 14.96 18.39
C LYS A 223 28.70 16.34 19.03
N LEU A 224 27.58 16.96 18.70
CA LEU A 224 27.18 18.28 19.18
C LEU A 224 26.16 18.20 20.33
N GLN A 225 25.30 17.17 20.29
CA GLN A 225 24.26 16.89 21.29
C GLN A 225 24.03 15.39 21.37
#